data_AF-A0A3M3YT94-F1
#
_entry.id   AF-A0A3M3YT94-F1
#
_cell.length_a   1.000
_cell.length_b   1.000
_cell.length_c   1.000
_cell.angle_alpha   90.00
_cell.angle_beta   90.00
_cell.angle_gamma   90.00
#
_symmetry.space_group_name_H-M   'P 1'
#
loop_
_entity.id
_entity.type
_entity.pdbx_description
1 polymer ?
#
loop_
_entity_poly.entity_id
_entity_poly.type
_entity_poly.pdbx_seq_one_letter_code
_entity_poly.pdbx_strand_id
1 'polypeptide(L)'
;MAEPVCHVDDLYRPTGFPVDADGSARRHVDIHVDVHARRHGHVRRQPRSSWRRARHACRYRHERPRAVGQVRLLHPAVQLPCIAPCTAAGGRCAAHTRRLLRAAAAARACAQVDLPQCPQQGSTDARYGLTRTKKFHDRARLHGCARFVLCYPCWGALNVSKPVVSFYNLAWRWHFYAGLFVAPFMILLSLTGIIYLFKPQLDDLMYRDLLYVAPAEHRLAADELQQRVLSAYPQAAIGKYFPPTSTEGSAQFVVSEQGRELNVFVDPYRGEILGTQDAKDNLQAIARALHGELMIGTLGDRLIELAAGWGIVLVVSGVYLWWPRGRSAAGVFWPRLTAKGRLLWRDLHAVTGFWGALLLLFMLLSGMTWTGLWGKQYAAVWNTFPATMWTDVPKSDRQAGELNSASAQTVPWAMENTPMPVSTGEHAEHMNHMHMSSAPAAPTVSLQKVVDIARAREIVPGYSITQPKTADGVFTVSVFADDPRDDATLHIDQYTGKVLADVRYVDYSAVSKATELGVMLHEGKFFGWVNQLLILLVCLMVLLSSVSGLVIWWKRRPQSGLGVPPLRHDLPRWKTATVVMIALGVIFPLVGISMLIVWVLDRIVLSRFAKRAATA
;
A
#
# COMPACT_ATOMS: atom_id res chain seq x y z
N MET A 1 18.19 27.90 50.56
CA MET A 1 17.92 29.11 49.76
C MET A 1 17.75 28.62 48.33
N ALA A 2 16.56 28.12 48.01
CA ALA A 2 15.42 28.84 47.42
C ALA A 2 15.50 28.84 45.89
N GLU A 3 14.58 28.09 45.27
CA GLU A 3 14.28 28.03 43.83
C GLU A 3 13.72 29.38 43.31
N PRO A 4 13.35 29.50 42.00
CA PRO A 4 12.02 29.03 41.61
C PRO A 4 11.92 28.32 40.24
N VAL A 5 11.04 27.33 40.25
CA VAL A 5 10.29 26.72 39.16
C VAL A 5 9.22 27.71 38.65
N CYS A 6 9.00 27.76 37.33
CA CYS A 6 7.85 28.46 36.73
C CYS A 6 6.81 27.44 36.24
N HIS A 7 5.68 27.39 36.95
CA HIS A 7 4.39 26.86 36.48
C HIS A 7 3.58 27.98 35.82
N VAL A 8 2.82 27.65 34.78
CA VAL A 8 1.73 28.49 34.26
C VAL A 8 0.48 27.62 34.17
N ASP A 9 -0.53 28.02 34.94
CA ASP A 9 -1.89 27.48 34.97
C ASP A 9 -2.84 28.22 34.01
N ASP A 10 -3.95 27.53 33.75
CA ASP A 10 -5.32 28.00 33.47
C ASP A 10 -5.73 28.52 32.07
N LEU A 11 -6.74 27.86 31.49
CA LEU A 11 -8.14 28.34 31.44
C LEU A 11 -9.02 27.45 30.52
N TYR A 12 -10.06 26.80 31.08
CA TYR A 12 -11.50 27.09 30.85
C TYR A 12 -12.40 25.87 31.19
N ARG A 13 -13.27 26.05 32.19
CA ARG A 13 -14.38 25.19 32.62
C ARG A 13 -15.70 25.91 32.30
N PRO A 14 -16.80 25.20 32.06
CA PRO A 14 -18.05 25.50 32.80
C PRO A 14 -18.80 24.19 33.15
N THR A 15 -19.64 24.01 34.18
CA THR A 15 -20.20 24.72 35.34
C THR A 15 -20.98 23.64 36.13
N GLY A 16 -20.91 23.61 37.48
CA GLY A 16 -21.75 22.78 38.38
C GLY A 16 -23.20 23.30 38.46
N PHE A 17 -24.21 22.69 39.10
CA PHE A 17 -24.38 22.08 40.45
C PHE A 17 -25.86 21.58 40.57
N PRO A 18 -26.41 21.08 41.71
CA PRO A 18 -25.86 20.31 42.85
C PRO A 18 -26.68 19.02 43.17
N VAL A 19 -26.16 18.23 44.11
CA VAL A 19 -26.84 17.13 44.82
C VAL A 19 -27.26 17.65 46.20
N ASP A 20 -28.52 17.40 46.61
CA ASP A 20 -28.95 17.47 48.01
C ASP A 20 -29.77 16.22 48.36
N ALA A 21 -29.54 15.73 49.57
CA ALA A 21 -30.25 14.64 50.22
C ALA A 21 -31.16 15.22 51.31
N ASP A 22 -32.44 14.85 51.35
CA ASP A 22 -33.13 14.39 52.57
C ASP A 22 -34.50 13.77 52.22
N GLY A 23 -34.97 12.88 53.09
CA GLY A 23 -36.06 11.95 52.84
C GLY A 23 -37.47 12.41 53.22
N SER A 24 -38.37 11.46 52.93
CA SER A 24 -39.67 11.18 53.54
C SER A 24 -40.94 11.45 52.72
N ALA A 25 -41.66 10.33 52.54
CA ALA A 25 -43.10 10.16 52.62
C ALA A 25 -44.03 10.58 51.44
N ARG A 26 -44.46 9.51 50.74
CA ARG A 26 -45.84 9.19 50.29
C ARG A 26 -46.50 10.11 49.24
N ARG A 27 -46.82 9.53 48.08
CA ARG A 27 -48.17 8.98 47.77
C ARG A 27 -48.23 8.35 46.37
N HIS A 28 -48.97 7.25 46.31
CA HIS A 28 -49.49 6.52 45.15
C HIS A 28 -49.84 7.38 43.92
N VAL A 29 -49.53 6.85 42.72
CA VAL A 29 -50.53 6.58 41.67
C VAL A 29 -50.09 5.36 40.85
N ASP A 30 -50.87 4.28 40.93
CA ASP A 30 -50.85 3.13 40.03
C ASP A 30 -51.45 3.48 38.66
N ILE A 31 -50.82 3.06 37.56
CA ILE A 31 -51.54 2.71 36.32
C ILE A 31 -50.87 1.47 35.68
N HIS A 32 -51.52 0.33 35.86
CA HIS A 32 -51.45 -0.87 35.02
C HIS A 32 -52.02 -0.57 33.62
N VAL A 33 -51.41 -1.09 32.54
CA VAL A 33 -52.16 -1.65 31.40
C VAL A 33 -51.40 -2.83 30.77
N ASP A 34 -52.20 -3.86 30.49
CA ASP A 34 -51.94 -5.23 30.10
C ASP A 34 -51.31 -5.51 28.73
N VAL A 35 -50.77 -6.74 28.70
CA VAL A 35 -50.41 -7.57 27.55
C VAL A 35 -51.65 -7.99 26.74
N HIS A 36 -51.63 -7.83 25.41
CA HIS A 36 -52.40 -8.72 24.54
C HIS A 36 -51.76 -8.98 23.19
N ALA A 37 -51.54 -10.27 22.91
CA ALA A 37 -51.16 -10.84 21.64
C ALA A 37 -52.37 -10.88 20.68
N ARG A 38 -52.14 -10.73 19.36
CA ARG A 38 -52.97 -11.37 18.33
C ARG A 38 -52.23 -11.49 16.99
N ARG A 39 -52.41 -12.67 16.39
CA ARG A 39 -51.89 -13.15 15.10
C ARG A 39 -52.73 -12.67 13.90
N HIS A 40 -52.12 -12.87 12.72
CA HIS A 40 -52.68 -13.16 11.38
C HIS A 40 -52.87 -12.01 10.39
N GLY A 41 -52.36 -12.22 9.17
CA GLY A 41 -52.94 -11.66 7.94
C GLY A 41 -51.96 -11.34 6.81
N HIS A 42 -51.70 -12.31 5.94
CA HIS A 42 -51.17 -12.09 4.58
C HIS A 42 -52.04 -11.09 3.79
N VAL A 43 -51.45 -10.38 2.80
CA VAL A 43 -51.85 -10.41 1.35
C VAL A 43 -51.25 -9.26 0.51
N ARG A 44 -50.56 -9.68 -0.56
CA ARG A 44 -50.38 -9.13 -1.94
C ARG A 44 -49.73 -7.76 -2.26
N ARG A 45 -48.71 -7.92 -3.11
CA ARG A 45 -48.18 -7.05 -4.19
C ARG A 45 -49.29 -6.48 -5.11
N GLN A 46 -49.12 -5.25 -5.64
CA GLN A 46 -48.77 -4.90 -7.05
C GLN A 46 -49.01 -3.38 -7.38
N PRO A 47 -48.67 -2.80 -8.58
CA PRO A 47 -47.79 -1.62 -8.70
C PRO A 47 -48.33 -0.45 -9.60
N ARG A 48 -47.40 0.45 -10.02
CA ARG A 48 -47.49 1.51 -11.07
C ARG A 48 -48.07 2.86 -10.56
N SER A 49 -47.65 4.05 -10.99
CA SER A 49 -47.15 4.50 -12.29
C SER A 49 -46.44 5.87 -12.23
N SER A 50 -45.66 6.11 -13.28
CA SER A 50 -45.05 7.34 -13.79
C SER A 50 -45.90 8.62 -13.74
N TRP A 51 -45.25 9.77 -13.51
CA TRP A 51 -45.66 11.06 -14.08
C TRP A 51 -44.48 11.85 -14.65
N ARG A 52 -44.76 12.50 -15.79
CA ARG A 52 -43.86 13.21 -16.69
C ARG A 52 -43.71 14.69 -16.32
N ARG A 53 -42.49 15.21 -16.57
CA ARG A 53 -42.10 16.51 -17.15
C ARG A 53 -43.13 17.66 -17.13
N ALA A 54 -42.70 18.80 -16.58
CA ALA A 54 -43.06 20.14 -17.06
C ALA A 54 -41.78 20.99 -17.24
N ARG A 55 -41.63 21.58 -18.43
CA ARG A 55 -40.63 22.60 -18.78
C ARG A 55 -41.29 23.97 -18.63
N HIS A 56 -40.59 24.96 -18.10
CA HIS A 56 -40.91 26.37 -18.32
C HIS A 56 -39.68 27.12 -18.82
N ALA A 57 -39.86 27.79 -19.95
CA ALA A 57 -38.96 28.75 -20.55
C ALA A 57 -39.77 30.03 -20.84
N CYS A 58 -39.26 31.18 -20.40
CA CYS A 58 -39.58 32.56 -20.80
C CYS A 58 -38.66 33.47 -19.98
N ARG A 59 -38.15 34.63 -20.41
CA ARG A 59 -37.98 35.30 -21.71
C ARG A 59 -37.02 36.48 -21.42
N TYR A 60 -36.31 36.94 -22.44
CA TYR A 60 -35.36 38.06 -22.47
C TYR A 60 -35.84 39.39 -21.86
N ARG A 61 -34.90 40.18 -21.34
CA ARG A 61 -34.92 41.65 -21.42
C ARG A 61 -33.50 42.21 -21.65
N HIS A 62 -33.39 43.03 -22.69
CA HIS A 62 -32.24 43.82 -23.12
C HIS A 62 -31.97 44.98 -22.16
N GLU A 63 -30.69 45.36 -21.98
CA GLU A 63 -30.26 46.76 -21.85
C GLU A 63 -28.73 46.91 -22.04
N ARG A 64 -28.35 47.77 -23.00
CA ARG A 64 -27.07 48.48 -23.17
C ARG A 64 -27.45 49.80 -23.84
N PRO A 65 -26.78 50.93 -23.55
CA PRO A 65 -25.70 51.35 -24.46
C PRO A 65 -24.55 52.22 -23.86
N ARG A 66 -23.36 52.10 -24.51
CA ARG A 66 -22.32 53.13 -24.84
C ARG A 66 -21.59 53.86 -23.69
N ALA A 67 -20.35 54.36 -23.76
CA ALA A 67 -19.35 54.63 -24.80
C ALA A 67 -17.97 54.87 -24.10
N VAL A 68 -16.84 54.37 -24.65
CA VAL A 68 -15.72 55.09 -25.35
C VAL A 68 -14.57 55.59 -24.44
N GLY A 69 -13.32 55.29 -24.83
CA GLY A 69 -12.14 56.09 -24.45
C GLY A 69 -10.80 55.33 -24.36
N GLN A 70 -9.96 55.45 -25.39
CA GLN A 70 -8.57 54.95 -25.48
C GLN A 70 -7.57 55.74 -24.62
N VAL A 71 -6.51 55.10 -24.10
CA VAL A 71 -5.16 55.69 -23.86
C VAL A 71 -4.11 54.55 -23.92
N ARG A 72 -3.35 54.37 -25.02
CA ARG A 72 -1.97 54.82 -25.31
C ARG A 72 -0.93 54.60 -24.17
N LEU A 73 -0.02 53.63 -24.34
CA LEU A 73 1.17 53.48 -23.50
C LEU A 73 2.43 53.98 -24.24
N LEU A 74 3.25 54.72 -23.49
CA LEU A 74 4.46 55.43 -23.88
C LEU A 74 5.72 54.54 -23.88
N HIS A 75 6.66 54.88 -24.77
CA HIS A 75 8.13 54.71 -24.67
C HIS A 75 8.73 56.10 -24.28
N PRO A 76 10.04 56.31 -23.99
CA PRO A 76 11.22 55.42 -23.90
C PRO A 76 12.23 55.76 -22.75
N ALA A 77 13.37 55.01 -22.75
CA ALA A 77 14.75 55.41 -22.39
C ALA A 77 15.22 55.48 -20.92
N VAL A 78 16.28 54.71 -20.59
CA VAL A 78 17.43 55.12 -19.72
C VAL A 78 18.72 54.40 -20.19
N GLN A 79 19.84 55.13 -20.17
CA GLN A 79 21.22 54.84 -20.60
C GLN A 79 22.10 54.14 -19.53
N LEU A 80 23.11 53.35 -19.99
CA LEU A 80 24.56 53.17 -19.61
C LEU A 80 25.06 53.41 -18.13
N PRO A 81 26.23 52.87 -17.66
CA PRO A 81 27.50 52.64 -18.39
C PRO A 81 28.39 51.42 -18.00
N CYS A 82 29.50 51.28 -18.74
CA CYS A 82 30.63 50.37 -18.54
C CYS A 82 31.63 50.82 -17.44
N ILE A 83 32.24 49.87 -16.71
CA ILE A 83 33.61 49.96 -16.12
C ILE A 83 34.26 48.55 -16.19
N ALA A 84 35.56 48.53 -16.49
CA ALA A 84 36.44 47.40 -16.83
C ALA A 84 37.09 46.70 -15.59
N PRO A 85 38.29 46.05 -15.67
CA PRO A 85 38.61 44.72 -16.21
C PRO A 85 39.23 43.77 -15.15
N CYS A 86 39.29 42.46 -15.42
CA CYS A 86 40.22 41.56 -14.72
C CYS A 86 41.03 40.72 -15.71
N THR A 87 42.34 40.85 -15.56
CA THR A 87 43.44 40.25 -16.31
C THR A 87 43.70 38.79 -15.93
N ALA A 88 43.96 37.98 -16.96
CA ALA A 88 44.91 36.86 -17.06
C ALA A 88 45.18 35.94 -15.85
N ALA A 89 44.82 34.66 -15.99
CA ALA A 89 45.75 33.51 -15.93
C ALA A 89 45.02 32.16 -16.16
N GLY A 90 45.61 31.28 -16.97
CA GLY A 90 45.36 29.83 -16.88
C GLY A 90 44.36 29.24 -17.90
N GLY A 91 44.90 28.63 -18.96
CA GLY A 91 44.13 28.00 -20.01
C GLY A 91 43.36 26.73 -19.61
N ARG A 92 42.22 26.53 -20.30
CA ARG A 92 41.65 25.28 -20.85
C ARG A 92 40.14 25.47 -21.06
N CYS A 93 39.75 26.03 -22.21
CA CYS A 93 38.36 25.97 -22.66
C CYS A 93 38.26 26.15 -24.18
N ALA A 94 38.64 25.12 -24.94
CA ALA A 94 38.53 25.12 -26.40
C ALA A 94 38.09 23.73 -26.91
N ALA A 95 36.87 23.33 -26.59
CA ALA A 95 36.25 22.13 -27.18
C ALA A 95 34.76 22.28 -27.55
N HIS A 96 34.14 23.46 -27.38
CA HIS A 96 32.71 23.64 -27.66
C HIS A 96 32.37 24.64 -28.80
N THR A 97 33.33 25.42 -29.28
CA THR A 97 33.09 26.45 -30.31
C THR A 97 33.33 26.01 -31.75
N ARG A 98 33.90 24.82 -31.99
CA ARG A 98 34.16 24.30 -33.37
C ARG A 98 32.97 23.58 -34.02
N ARG A 99 31.92 23.23 -33.27
CA ARG A 99 30.73 22.54 -33.82
C ARG A 99 29.66 23.48 -34.36
N LEU A 100 29.59 24.72 -33.88
CA LEU A 100 28.59 25.70 -34.34
C LEU A 100 29.05 26.47 -35.61
N LEU A 101 30.35 26.61 -35.84
CA LEU A 101 30.89 27.29 -37.03
C LEU A 101 30.90 26.42 -38.31
N ARG A 102 30.83 25.07 -38.20
CA ARG A 102 30.75 24.18 -39.38
C ARG A 102 29.33 24.06 -39.96
N ALA A 103 28.29 24.36 -39.18
CA ALA A 103 26.90 24.34 -39.67
C ALA A 103 26.54 25.62 -40.46
N ALA A 104 27.17 26.76 -40.15
CA ALA A 104 26.93 28.03 -40.84
C ALA A 104 27.65 28.14 -42.20
N ALA A 105 28.71 27.34 -42.45
CA ALA A 105 29.44 27.35 -43.71
C ALA A 105 28.79 26.50 -44.82
N ALA A 106 27.93 25.54 -44.48
CA ALA A 106 27.24 24.68 -45.46
C ALA A 106 25.95 25.31 -46.04
N ALA A 107 25.42 26.38 -45.42
CA ALA A 107 24.19 27.04 -45.85
C ALA A 107 24.41 28.24 -46.80
N ARG A 108 25.66 28.57 -47.15
CA ARG A 108 26.01 29.69 -48.04
C ARG A 108 26.52 29.31 -49.44
N ALA A 109 26.43 28.03 -49.83
CA ALA A 109 26.95 27.54 -51.12
C ALA A 109 25.86 27.11 -52.13
N CYS A 110 24.58 27.41 -51.92
CA CYS A 110 23.49 27.08 -52.85
C CYS A 110 22.62 28.31 -53.22
N ALA A 111 23.24 29.45 -53.49
CA ALA A 111 22.52 30.62 -54.00
C ALA A 111 23.42 31.44 -54.94
N GLN A 112 23.64 30.92 -56.15
CA GLN A 112 24.10 31.70 -57.31
C GLN A 112 24.04 30.80 -58.55
N VAL A 113 22.88 30.79 -59.21
CA VAL A 113 22.79 30.46 -60.64
C VAL A 113 21.79 31.44 -61.24
N ASP A 114 22.30 32.25 -62.16
CA ASP A 114 21.57 33.25 -62.95
C ASP A 114 20.45 32.61 -63.78
N LEU A 115 19.27 33.23 -63.75
CA LEU A 115 18.17 32.94 -64.68
C LEU A 115 17.99 34.16 -65.60
N PRO A 116 17.94 33.98 -66.94
CA PRO A 116 17.61 35.07 -67.85
C PRO A 116 16.10 35.34 -67.90
N GLN A 117 15.80 36.58 -68.28
CA GLN A 117 14.50 37.24 -68.20
C GLN A 117 13.40 36.65 -69.08
N CYS A 118 12.18 36.85 -68.60
CA CYS A 118 10.89 36.53 -69.20
C CYS A 118 10.55 37.47 -70.39
N PRO A 119 9.64 37.06 -71.28
CA PRO A 119 8.64 38.00 -71.77
C PRO A 119 7.20 37.57 -71.45
N GLN A 120 6.40 38.58 -71.15
CA GLN A 120 4.99 38.53 -70.79
C GLN A 120 4.06 38.15 -71.96
N GLN A 121 2.98 37.44 -71.62
CA GLN A 121 1.64 37.41 -72.24
C GLN A 121 0.82 36.48 -71.33
N GLY A 122 -0.40 36.71 -70.85
CA GLY A 122 -1.46 37.66 -71.16
C GLY A 122 -2.79 36.90 -70.98
N SER A 123 -3.75 37.47 -70.25
CA SER A 123 -5.19 37.12 -70.20
C SER A 123 -5.56 35.82 -69.43
N THR A 124 -6.26 35.89 -68.30
CA THR A 124 -7.71 36.08 -68.00
C THR A 124 -8.45 34.78 -67.74
N ASP A 125 -9.05 34.75 -66.54
CA ASP A 125 -10.40 34.30 -66.21
C ASP A 125 -10.78 32.85 -65.90
N ALA A 126 -11.77 32.83 -65.00
CA ALA A 126 -12.89 31.90 -64.86
C ALA A 126 -12.81 30.70 -63.88
N ARG A 127 -13.78 30.80 -62.96
CA ARG A 127 -14.32 29.86 -61.97
C ARG A 127 -15.01 28.62 -62.57
N TYR A 128 -15.44 27.75 -61.64
CA TYR A 128 -16.35 26.59 -61.73
C TYR A 128 -15.68 25.27 -62.15
N GLY A 129 -15.97 24.11 -61.58
CA GLY A 129 -17.06 23.69 -60.70
C GLY A 129 -17.54 22.30 -61.14
N LEU A 130 -17.46 21.33 -60.22
CA LEU A 130 -18.18 20.05 -60.16
C LEU A 130 -17.99 18.96 -61.26
N THR A 131 -17.89 17.73 -60.75
CA THR A 131 -18.47 16.46 -61.26
C THR A 131 -17.88 15.84 -62.52
N ARG A 132 -17.89 14.53 -62.77
CA ARG A 132 -18.08 13.28 -62.01
C ARG A 132 -17.74 12.18 -63.05
N THR A 133 -17.23 11.05 -62.57
CA THR A 133 -17.32 9.70 -63.17
C THR A 133 -16.60 9.31 -64.48
N LYS A 134 -16.01 8.11 -64.35
CA LYS A 134 -15.98 6.95 -65.26
C LYS A 134 -14.74 6.72 -66.15
N LYS A 135 -14.02 5.67 -65.72
CA LYS A 135 -13.20 4.72 -66.47
C LYS A 135 -13.69 4.45 -67.90
N PHE A 136 -12.75 4.36 -68.84
CA PHE A 136 -12.68 3.31 -69.87
C PHE A 136 -11.22 3.12 -70.33
N HIS A 137 -10.84 1.85 -70.51
CA HIS A 137 -9.68 1.38 -71.30
C HIS A 137 -9.82 1.83 -72.78
N ASP A 138 -8.78 2.02 -73.59
CA ASP A 138 -7.84 0.99 -74.04
C ASP A 138 -6.66 1.59 -74.85
N ARG A 139 -5.67 0.72 -75.11
CA ARG A 139 -4.35 0.84 -75.79
C ARG A 139 -4.28 1.60 -77.13
N ALA A 140 -3.14 2.27 -77.42
CA ALA A 140 -2.10 1.82 -78.38
C ALA A 140 -1.02 2.87 -78.75
N ARG A 141 0.25 2.43 -78.65
CA ARG A 141 1.47 2.66 -79.50
C ARG A 141 1.81 4.07 -80.00
N LEU A 142 2.90 4.70 -79.52
CA LEU A 142 4.34 4.55 -79.86
C LEU A 142 4.76 5.20 -81.20
N HIS A 143 5.33 6.41 -81.11
CA HIS A 143 6.51 6.93 -81.83
C HIS A 143 7.01 8.09 -80.94
N GLY A 144 8.24 8.24 -80.46
CA GLY A 144 9.53 7.88 -81.03
C GLY A 144 10.38 9.16 -81.13
N CYS A 145 10.94 9.63 -80.01
CA CYS A 145 12.09 10.56 -79.99
C CYS A 145 12.77 10.49 -78.61
N ALA A 146 13.68 9.53 -78.47
CA ALA A 146 14.58 9.41 -77.34
C ALA A 146 15.71 10.43 -77.50
N ARG A 147 15.76 11.44 -76.63
CA ARG A 147 16.97 12.23 -76.40
C ARG A 147 17.55 11.77 -75.07
N PHE A 148 18.60 10.95 -75.16
CA PHE A 148 19.41 10.51 -74.03
C PHE A 148 20.04 11.74 -73.37
N VAL A 149 19.53 12.13 -72.21
CA VAL A 149 20.27 12.94 -71.25
C VAL A 149 20.89 11.94 -70.28
N LEU A 150 22.21 11.79 -70.33
CA LEU A 150 22.98 11.11 -69.28
C LEU A 150 22.81 11.90 -67.98
N CYS A 151 21.81 11.55 -67.18
CA CYS A 151 21.81 11.87 -65.76
C CYS A 151 22.76 10.89 -65.06
N TYR A 152 23.96 11.36 -64.74
CA TYR A 152 24.83 10.68 -63.78
C TYR A 152 24.05 10.42 -62.47
N PRO A 153 24.16 9.22 -61.86
CA PRO A 153 23.55 8.98 -60.57
C PRO A 153 24.31 9.81 -59.54
N CYS A 154 23.70 10.89 -59.07
CA CYS A 154 24.17 11.59 -57.89
C CYS A 154 24.00 10.61 -56.70
N TRP A 155 25.06 9.87 -56.39
CA TRP A 155 25.22 9.12 -55.15
C TRP A 155 25.34 10.13 -53.99
N GLY A 156 24.24 10.84 -53.71
CA GLY A 156 24.04 11.46 -52.42
C GLY A 156 23.92 10.33 -51.42
N ALA A 157 24.96 10.11 -50.63
CA ALA A 157 24.90 9.24 -49.46
C ALA A 157 23.71 9.70 -48.61
N LEU A 158 22.60 8.98 -48.70
CA LEU A 158 21.54 9.03 -47.71
C LEU A 158 22.24 8.63 -46.41
N ASN A 159 22.62 9.63 -45.61
CA ASN A 159 22.96 9.43 -44.22
C ASN A 159 21.69 8.89 -43.57
N VAL A 160 21.54 7.56 -43.58
CA VAL A 160 20.61 6.86 -42.72
C VAL A 160 21.10 7.16 -41.32
N SER A 161 20.55 8.23 -40.73
CA SER A 161 20.81 8.60 -39.34
C SER A 161 20.55 7.36 -38.51
N LYS A 162 21.60 6.85 -37.84
CA LYS A 162 21.50 5.66 -36.99
C LYS A 162 20.28 5.85 -36.08
N PRO A 163 19.32 4.92 -36.08
CA PRO A 163 18.09 5.08 -35.31
C PRO A 163 18.45 5.28 -33.84
N VAL A 164 17.90 6.34 -33.23
CA VAL A 164 18.12 6.63 -31.82
C VAL A 164 17.44 5.53 -31.01
N VAL A 165 18.24 4.80 -30.24
CA VAL A 165 17.79 3.71 -29.36
C VAL A 165 16.85 4.30 -28.30
N SER A 166 15.60 3.82 -28.27
CA SER A 166 14.60 4.29 -27.31
C SER A 166 14.43 3.30 -26.16
N PHE A 167 15.24 3.46 -25.11
CA PHE A 167 15.10 2.73 -23.85
C PHE A 167 13.75 2.95 -23.16
N TYR A 168 13.09 4.07 -23.48
CA TYR A 168 11.74 4.38 -23.03
C TYR A 168 10.73 3.30 -23.43
N ASN A 169 10.80 2.78 -24.66
CA ASN A 169 9.87 1.75 -25.13
C ASN A 169 10.05 0.42 -24.38
N LEU A 170 11.28 0.07 -24.01
CA LEU A 170 11.58 -1.12 -23.23
C LEU A 170 11.04 -1.00 -21.80
N ALA A 171 11.32 0.12 -21.12
CA ALA A 171 10.79 0.39 -19.79
C ALA A 171 9.25 0.40 -19.79
N TRP A 172 8.64 0.98 -20.82
CA TRP A 172 7.19 1.00 -20.99
C TRP A 172 6.61 -0.42 -21.11
N ARG A 173 7.24 -1.30 -21.90
CA ARG A 173 6.80 -2.70 -22.05
C ARG A 173 6.87 -3.45 -20.72
N TRP A 174 7.97 -3.33 -19.99
CA TRP A 174 8.14 -4.01 -18.70
C TRP A 174 7.18 -3.48 -17.64
N HIS A 175 7.04 -2.16 -17.54
CA HIS A 175 6.06 -1.53 -16.67
C HIS A 175 4.63 -1.99 -17.00
N PHE A 176 4.30 -2.14 -18.28
CA PHE A 176 3.01 -2.66 -18.71
C PHE A 176 2.77 -4.12 -18.27
N TYR A 177 3.72 -5.03 -18.52
CA TYR A 177 3.56 -6.44 -18.16
C TYR A 177 3.53 -6.65 -16.64
N ALA A 178 4.46 -6.02 -15.92
CA ALA A 178 4.47 -6.05 -14.47
C ALA A 178 3.19 -5.41 -13.91
N GLY A 179 2.72 -4.32 -14.50
CA GLY A 179 1.50 -3.62 -14.08
C GLY A 179 0.26 -4.50 -14.23
N LEU A 180 0.14 -5.25 -15.33
CA LEU A 180 -0.98 -6.17 -15.52
C LEU A 180 -0.98 -7.34 -14.52
N PHE A 181 0.21 -7.82 -14.14
CA PHE A 181 0.36 -8.86 -13.11
C PHE A 181 0.07 -8.33 -11.70
N VAL A 182 0.62 -7.17 -11.34
CA VAL A 182 0.57 -6.62 -9.97
C VAL A 182 -0.77 -5.95 -9.65
N ALA A 183 -1.47 -5.37 -10.64
CA ALA A 183 -2.73 -4.64 -10.44
C ALA A 183 -3.81 -5.40 -9.65
N PRO A 184 -4.16 -6.68 -9.93
CA PRO A 184 -5.15 -7.40 -9.13
C PRO A 184 -4.77 -7.51 -7.66
N PHE A 185 -3.48 -7.75 -7.36
CA PHE A 185 -2.99 -7.80 -5.98
C PHE A 185 -3.08 -6.43 -5.32
N MET A 186 -2.66 -5.36 -5.98
CA MET A 186 -2.74 -4.00 -5.41
C MET A 186 -4.17 -3.55 -5.13
N ILE A 187 -5.12 -3.95 -5.99
CA ILE A 187 -6.56 -3.70 -5.75
C ILE A 187 -7.01 -4.46 -4.51
N LEU A 188 -6.70 -5.76 -4.41
CA LEU A 188 -7.07 -6.59 -3.27
C LEU A 188 -6.45 -6.04 -1.97
N LEU A 189 -5.14 -5.80 -1.95
CA LEU A 189 -4.40 -5.25 -0.81
C LEU A 189 -4.95 -3.89 -0.37
N SER A 190 -5.31 -3.01 -1.31
CA SER A 190 -5.88 -1.70 -0.96
C SER A 190 -7.27 -1.84 -0.33
N LEU A 191 -8.11 -2.75 -0.84
CA LEU A 191 -9.45 -2.97 -0.31
C LEU A 191 -9.42 -3.64 1.07
N THR A 192 -8.64 -4.71 1.22
CA THR A 192 -8.47 -5.39 2.52
C THR A 192 -7.74 -4.50 3.53
N GLY A 193 -6.78 -3.71 3.07
CA GLY A 193 -6.11 -2.70 3.87
C GLY A 193 -7.08 -1.66 4.43
N ILE A 194 -8.02 -1.14 3.63
CA ILE A 194 -9.07 -0.23 4.11
C ILE A 194 -9.96 -0.90 5.15
N ILE A 195 -10.37 -2.15 4.94
CA ILE A 195 -11.22 -2.87 5.92
C ILE A 195 -10.47 -2.99 7.25
N TYR A 196 -9.23 -3.45 7.21
CA TYR A 196 -8.40 -3.65 8.41
C TYR A 196 -8.03 -2.34 9.11
N LEU A 197 -7.78 -1.28 8.34
CA LEU A 197 -7.50 0.07 8.83
C LEU A 197 -8.63 0.62 9.71
N PHE A 198 -9.89 0.28 9.41
CA PHE A 198 -11.06 0.68 10.19
C PHE A 198 -11.52 -0.38 11.19
N LYS A 199 -10.66 -1.33 11.56
CA LYS A 199 -10.96 -2.37 12.53
C LYS A 199 -11.59 -1.84 13.84
N PRO A 200 -11.03 -0.83 14.53
CA PRO A 200 -11.62 -0.34 15.78
C PRO A 200 -13.06 0.15 15.61
N GLN A 201 -13.36 0.85 14.51
CA GLN A 201 -14.69 1.38 14.24
C GLN A 201 -15.68 0.31 13.78
N LEU A 202 -15.22 -0.66 12.98
CA LEU A 202 -16.05 -1.76 12.50
C LEU A 202 -16.36 -2.75 13.63
N ASP A 203 -15.40 -3.06 14.48
CA ASP A 203 -15.59 -3.98 15.59
C ASP A 203 -16.51 -3.38 16.65
N ASP A 204 -16.37 -2.09 16.98
CA ASP A 204 -17.33 -1.37 17.84
C ASP A 204 -18.76 -1.44 17.29
N LEU A 205 -18.93 -1.23 15.99
CA LEU A 205 -20.24 -1.27 15.34
C LEU A 205 -20.86 -2.69 15.32
N MET A 206 -20.03 -3.71 15.10
CA MET A 206 -20.49 -5.09 14.88
C MET A 206 -20.61 -5.90 16.17
N TYR A 207 -19.77 -5.60 17.16
CA TYR A 207 -19.57 -6.44 18.35
C TYR A 207 -19.67 -5.64 19.66
N ARG A 208 -20.37 -4.49 19.66
CA ARG A 208 -20.54 -3.63 20.83
C ARG A 208 -20.92 -4.39 22.09
N ASP A 209 -21.92 -5.27 22.00
CA ASP A 209 -22.46 -6.04 23.13
C ASP A 209 -21.47 -7.12 23.64
N LEU A 210 -20.47 -7.47 22.85
CA LEU A 210 -19.38 -8.37 23.26
C LEU A 210 -18.18 -7.62 23.84
N LEU A 211 -17.90 -6.42 23.34
CA LEU A 211 -16.71 -5.65 23.68
C LEU A 211 -16.89 -4.78 24.93
N TYR A 212 -18.11 -4.33 25.21
CA TYR A 212 -18.38 -3.40 26.31
C TYR A 212 -19.31 -3.97 27.37
N VAL A 213 -19.03 -3.61 28.62
CA VAL A 213 -19.79 -3.99 29.81
C VAL A 213 -20.02 -2.77 30.71
N ALA A 214 -21.07 -2.85 31.53
CA ALA A 214 -21.28 -1.87 32.58
C ALA A 214 -20.28 -2.09 33.72
N PRO A 215 -19.44 -1.09 34.06
CA PRO A 215 -18.43 -1.22 35.11
C PRO A 215 -19.08 -1.47 36.47
N ALA A 216 -18.38 -2.22 37.33
CA ALA A 216 -18.73 -2.41 38.73
C ALA A 216 -17.51 -2.22 39.64
N GLU A 217 -17.71 -2.22 40.95
CA GLU A 217 -16.64 -1.90 41.92
C GLU A 217 -15.50 -2.91 41.94
N HIS A 218 -15.81 -4.21 41.84
CA HIS A 218 -14.83 -5.29 42.03
C HIS A 218 -14.76 -6.19 40.80
N ARG A 219 -13.54 -6.39 40.28
CA ARG A 219 -13.27 -7.35 39.22
C ARG A 219 -13.02 -8.73 39.82
N LEU A 220 -13.52 -9.76 39.13
CA LEU A 220 -13.19 -11.14 39.44
C LEU A 220 -11.73 -11.45 39.08
N ALA A 221 -11.16 -12.44 39.75
CA ALA A 221 -9.82 -12.92 39.42
C ALA A 221 -9.82 -13.59 38.04
N ALA A 222 -8.72 -13.47 37.30
CA ALA A 222 -8.55 -14.08 35.99
C ALA A 222 -8.72 -15.61 36.03
N ASP A 223 -8.32 -16.26 37.14
CA ASP A 223 -8.56 -17.70 37.35
C ASP A 223 -10.04 -18.03 37.47
N GLU A 224 -10.83 -17.19 38.14
CA GLU A 224 -12.28 -17.39 38.25
C GLU A 224 -12.95 -17.26 36.87
N LEU A 225 -12.56 -16.25 36.09
CA LEU A 225 -13.06 -16.09 34.72
C LEU A 225 -12.68 -17.30 33.85
N GLN A 226 -11.43 -17.77 33.98
CA GLN A 226 -10.95 -18.95 33.25
C GLN A 226 -11.76 -20.21 33.62
N GLN A 227 -12.01 -20.43 34.92
CA GLN A 227 -12.80 -21.57 35.38
C GLN A 227 -14.25 -21.53 34.86
N ARG A 228 -14.86 -20.35 34.79
CA ARG A 228 -16.21 -20.19 34.21
C ARG A 228 -16.24 -20.52 32.72
N VAL A 229 -15.21 -20.08 31.97
CA VAL A 229 -15.06 -20.45 30.55
C VAL A 229 -14.86 -21.95 30.39
N LEU A 230 -13.98 -22.58 31.17
CA LEU A 230 -13.76 -24.03 31.12
C LEU A 230 -15.01 -24.82 31.54
N SER A 231 -15.82 -24.29 32.45
CA SER A 231 -17.08 -24.93 32.86
C SER A 231 -18.13 -24.88 31.75
N ALA A 232 -18.19 -23.78 30.98
CA ALA A 232 -19.07 -23.65 29.83
C ALA A 232 -18.56 -24.42 28.60
N TYR A 233 -17.23 -24.56 28.47
CA TYR A 233 -16.54 -25.21 27.35
C TYR A 233 -15.61 -26.34 27.85
N PRO A 234 -16.16 -27.43 28.43
CA PRO A 234 -15.39 -28.44 29.16
C PRO A 234 -14.44 -29.27 28.29
N GLN A 235 -14.59 -29.25 26.97
CA GLN A 235 -13.72 -29.94 26.01
C GLN A 235 -12.77 -28.97 25.29
N ALA A 236 -12.81 -27.68 25.61
CA ALA A 236 -12.00 -26.67 24.94
C ALA A 236 -10.65 -26.47 25.64
N ALA A 237 -9.60 -26.27 24.85
CA ALA A 237 -8.31 -25.85 25.35
C ALA A 237 -8.17 -24.33 25.23
N ILE A 238 -7.75 -23.65 26.30
CA ILE A 238 -7.52 -22.20 26.28
C ILE A 238 -6.10 -21.92 25.78
N GLY A 239 -5.99 -21.17 24.68
CA GLY A 239 -4.71 -20.77 24.12
C GLY A 239 -4.22 -19.42 24.64
N LYS A 240 -5.11 -18.42 24.68
CA LYS A 240 -4.78 -17.04 25.07
C LYS A 240 -5.84 -16.41 25.96
N TYR A 241 -5.42 -15.47 26.79
CA TYR A 241 -6.27 -14.59 27.58
C TYR A 241 -5.92 -13.14 27.30
N PHE A 242 -6.93 -12.30 27.09
CA PHE A 242 -6.83 -10.86 26.92
C PHE A 242 -7.57 -10.21 28.10
N PRO A 243 -6.85 -9.60 29.05
CA PRO A 243 -7.47 -8.81 30.10
C PRO A 243 -8.23 -7.59 29.53
N PRO A 244 -9.24 -7.08 30.25
CA PRO A 244 -9.98 -5.90 29.81
C PRO A 244 -9.06 -4.67 29.71
N THR A 245 -9.11 -3.98 28.58
CA THR A 245 -8.24 -2.83 28.27
C THR A 245 -8.67 -1.54 28.98
N SER A 246 -9.94 -1.45 29.40
CA SER A 246 -10.51 -0.30 30.11
C SER A 246 -11.46 -0.76 31.24
N THR A 247 -12.09 0.17 31.94
CA THR A 247 -13.14 -0.13 32.92
C THR A 247 -14.43 -0.65 32.28
N GLU A 248 -14.69 -0.28 31.04
CA GLU A 248 -15.88 -0.66 30.29
C GLU A 248 -15.62 -1.84 29.35
N GLY A 249 -14.37 -2.29 29.20
CA GLY A 249 -14.02 -3.40 28.31
C GLY A 249 -14.33 -4.78 28.91
N SER A 250 -14.75 -5.72 28.07
CA SER A 250 -14.86 -7.12 28.43
C SER A 250 -13.48 -7.81 28.46
N ALA A 251 -13.39 -8.95 29.15
CA ALA A 251 -12.26 -9.85 29.07
C ALA A 251 -12.49 -10.86 27.94
N GLN A 252 -11.42 -11.36 27.31
CA GLN A 252 -11.54 -12.31 26.20
C GLN A 252 -10.62 -13.52 26.37
N PHE A 253 -11.14 -14.71 26.09
CA PHE A 253 -10.37 -15.95 25.99
C PHE A 253 -10.40 -16.49 24.56
N VAL A 254 -9.26 -16.96 24.06
CA VAL A 254 -9.20 -17.70 22.80
C VAL A 254 -9.19 -19.18 23.14
N VAL A 255 -10.26 -19.88 22.79
CA VAL A 255 -10.45 -21.29 23.08
C VAL A 255 -10.49 -22.10 21.79
N SER A 256 -9.92 -23.29 21.82
CA SER A 256 -9.99 -24.25 20.72
C SER A 256 -11.02 -25.32 21.05
N GLU A 257 -12.13 -25.34 20.32
CA GLU A 257 -13.24 -26.30 20.51
C GLU A 257 -13.62 -26.92 19.17
N GLN A 258 -13.68 -28.26 19.11
CA GLN A 258 -14.12 -29.02 17.92
C GLN A 258 -13.39 -28.63 16.62
N GLY A 259 -12.10 -28.28 16.72
CA GLY A 259 -11.27 -27.86 15.59
C GLY A 259 -11.48 -26.41 15.14
N ARG A 260 -12.31 -25.63 15.83
CA ARG A 260 -12.49 -24.18 15.63
C ARG A 260 -11.83 -23.41 16.76
N GLU A 261 -11.33 -22.22 16.44
CA GLU A 261 -10.87 -21.26 17.45
C GLU A 261 -11.95 -20.20 17.66
N LEU A 262 -12.36 -20.01 18.91
CA LEU A 262 -13.41 -19.08 19.30
C LEU A 262 -12.83 -18.03 20.26
N ASN A 263 -13.17 -16.77 20.01
CA ASN A 263 -13.03 -15.66 20.93
C ASN A 263 -14.26 -15.66 21.85
N VAL A 264 -14.08 -16.04 23.11
CA VAL A 264 -15.12 -16.02 24.15
C VAL A 264 -14.99 -14.74 24.95
N PHE A 265 -16.03 -13.91 24.96
CA PHE A 265 -16.06 -12.64 25.69
C PHE A 265 -16.77 -12.83 27.03
N VAL A 266 -16.20 -12.27 28.08
CA VAL A 266 -16.63 -12.46 29.46
C VAL A 266 -16.68 -11.12 30.18
N ASP A 267 -17.75 -10.86 30.93
CA ASP A 267 -17.85 -9.73 31.84
C ASP A 267 -16.83 -9.90 33.00
N PRO A 268 -15.81 -9.02 33.13
CA PRO A 268 -14.80 -9.13 34.17
C PRO A 268 -15.31 -8.87 35.59
N TYR A 269 -16.51 -8.32 35.75
CA TYR A 269 -17.11 -8.00 37.05
C TYR A 269 -18.11 -9.07 37.50
N ARG A 270 -18.93 -9.58 36.57
CA ARG A 270 -19.99 -10.57 36.86
C ARG A 270 -19.60 -12.00 36.53
N GLY A 271 -18.60 -12.17 35.65
CA GLY A 271 -18.19 -13.46 35.11
C GLY A 271 -19.24 -14.09 34.19
N GLU A 272 -20.11 -13.27 33.60
CA GLU A 272 -21.09 -13.70 32.60
C GLU A 272 -20.42 -13.84 31.23
N ILE A 273 -20.72 -14.90 30.50
CA ILE A 273 -20.24 -15.08 29.13
C ILE A 273 -21.16 -14.27 28.21
N LEU A 274 -20.62 -13.21 27.63
CA LEU A 274 -21.35 -12.27 26.78
C LEU A 274 -21.68 -12.87 25.40
N GLY A 275 -20.81 -13.77 24.94
CA GLY A 275 -20.98 -14.48 23.67
C GLY A 275 -19.65 -14.89 23.07
N THR A 276 -19.71 -15.34 21.81
CA THR A 276 -18.54 -15.81 21.08
C THR A 276 -18.44 -15.20 19.69
N GLN A 277 -17.21 -15.15 19.17
CA GLN A 277 -16.89 -14.78 17.80
C GLN A 277 -15.87 -15.79 17.27
N ASP A 278 -15.99 -16.21 16.01
CA ASP A 278 -14.97 -17.07 15.41
C ASP A 278 -13.65 -16.30 15.26
N ALA A 279 -12.53 -16.89 15.70
CA ALA A 279 -11.23 -16.22 15.70
C ALA A 279 -10.61 -16.13 14.28
N LYS A 280 -11.07 -16.95 13.33
CA LYS A 280 -10.57 -16.99 11.95
C LYS A 280 -11.61 -16.52 10.94
N ASP A 281 -12.89 -16.84 11.19
CA ASP A 281 -14.01 -16.51 10.30
C ASP A 281 -14.76 -15.24 10.74
N ASN A 282 -14.02 -14.17 11.00
CA ASN A 282 -14.57 -12.83 11.20
C ASN A 282 -14.00 -11.85 10.17
N LEU A 283 -14.67 -10.70 9.97
CA LEU A 283 -14.32 -9.72 8.93
C LEU A 283 -12.84 -9.31 8.97
N GLN A 284 -12.31 -9.09 10.18
CA GLN A 284 -10.95 -8.58 10.37
C GLN A 284 -9.91 -9.67 10.15
N ALA A 285 -10.15 -10.86 10.67
CA ALA A 285 -9.30 -12.02 10.47
C ALA A 285 -9.20 -12.39 8.98
N ILE A 286 -10.33 -12.41 8.27
CA ILE A 286 -10.38 -12.67 6.83
C ILE A 286 -9.66 -11.57 6.05
N ALA A 287 -9.90 -10.29 6.38
CA ALA A 287 -9.23 -9.18 5.71
C ALA A 287 -7.70 -9.24 5.89
N ARG A 288 -7.22 -9.52 7.11
CA ARG A 288 -5.79 -9.68 7.41
C ARG A 288 -5.19 -10.87 6.67
N ALA A 289 -5.83 -12.03 6.70
CA ALA A 289 -5.36 -13.23 6.01
C ALA A 289 -5.34 -13.05 4.49
N LEU A 290 -6.34 -12.37 3.90
CA LEU A 290 -6.31 -12.01 2.47
C LEU A 290 -5.19 -11.02 2.14
N HIS A 291 -4.94 -10.05 3.02
CA HIS A 291 -3.92 -9.03 2.82
C HIS A 291 -2.50 -9.60 2.89
N GLY A 292 -2.21 -10.48 3.84
CA GLY A 292 -0.87 -11.06 4.00
C GLY A 292 -0.61 -12.28 3.12
N GLU A 293 -1.58 -13.19 2.99
CA GLU A 293 -1.33 -14.53 2.44
C GLU A 293 -2.45 -15.07 1.54
N LEU A 294 -3.39 -14.25 1.09
CA LEU A 294 -4.51 -14.64 0.22
C LEU A 294 -5.37 -15.81 0.76
N MET A 295 -5.31 -16.09 2.06
CA MET A 295 -5.93 -17.25 2.72
C MET A 295 -5.49 -18.62 2.16
N ILE A 296 -4.32 -18.69 1.50
CA ILE A 296 -3.75 -19.94 0.96
C ILE A 296 -2.37 -20.23 1.56
N GLY A 297 -2.10 -19.68 2.74
CA GLY A 297 -0.88 -19.90 3.52
C GLY A 297 0.39 -19.45 2.80
N THR A 298 1.45 -20.24 2.95
CA THR A 298 2.79 -19.91 2.44
C THR A 298 2.79 -19.56 0.94
N LEU A 299 1.99 -20.23 0.11
CA LEU A 299 1.95 -19.92 -1.32
C LEU A 299 1.46 -18.49 -1.56
N GLY A 300 0.41 -18.06 -0.86
CA GLY A 300 -0.14 -16.73 -1.02
C GLY A 300 0.77 -15.66 -0.44
N ASP A 301 1.43 -15.93 0.69
CA ASP A 301 2.51 -15.09 1.22
C ASP A 301 3.61 -14.83 0.16
N ARG A 302 4.09 -15.89 -0.53
CA ARG A 302 5.07 -15.72 -1.62
C ARG A 302 4.51 -14.94 -2.82
N LEU A 303 3.23 -15.08 -3.13
CA LEU A 303 2.59 -14.33 -4.23
C LEU A 303 2.45 -12.84 -3.88
N ILE A 304 2.06 -12.51 -2.65
CA ILE A 304 1.99 -11.13 -2.15
C ILE A 304 3.39 -10.52 -2.10
N GLU A 305 4.39 -11.22 -1.56
CA GLU A 305 5.78 -10.76 -1.55
C GLU A 305 6.30 -10.50 -2.98
N LEU A 306 6.03 -11.42 -3.92
CA LEU A 306 6.40 -11.25 -5.31
C LEU A 306 5.69 -10.04 -5.94
N ALA A 307 4.40 -9.84 -5.67
CA ALA A 307 3.63 -8.70 -6.15
C ALA A 307 4.15 -7.37 -5.56
N ALA A 308 4.52 -7.34 -4.28
CA ALA A 308 5.11 -6.19 -3.62
C ALA A 308 6.49 -5.84 -4.21
N GLY A 309 7.36 -6.84 -4.39
CA GLY A 309 8.67 -6.66 -5.03
C GLY A 309 8.56 -6.14 -6.46
N TRP A 310 7.64 -6.68 -7.28
CA TRP A 310 7.33 -6.11 -8.60
C TRP A 310 6.68 -4.73 -8.53
N GLY A 311 5.91 -4.45 -7.47
CA GLY A 311 5.39 -3.13 -7.15
C GLY A 311 6.51 -2.08 -7.02
N ILE A 312 7.63 -2.43 -6.38
CA ILE A 312 8.78 -1.53 -6.25
C ILE A 312 9.40 -1.24 -7.62
N VAL A 313 9.58 -2.29 -8.44
CA VAL A 313 10.03 -2.15 -9.84
C VAL A 313 9.06 -1.25 -10.63
N LEU A 314 7.75 -1.37 -10.40
CA LEU A 314 6.74 -0.54 -11.04
C LEU A 314 6.80 0.92 -10.61
N VAL A 315 7.04 1.21 -9.33
CA VAL A 315 7.22 2.57 -8.84
C VAL A 315 8.45 3.21 -9.50
N VAL A 316 9.60 2.52 -9.48
CA VAL A 316 10.86 3.03 -10.07
C VAL A 316 10.70 3.25 -11.58
N SER A 317 10.15 2.26 -12.29
CA SER A 317 9.92 2.38 -13.74
C SER A 317 8.84 3.41 -14.08
N GLY A 318 7.81 3.56 -13.25
CA GLY A 318 6.74 4.55 -13.40
C GLY A 318 7.27 5.97 -13.28
N VAL A 319 8.07 6.26 -12.25
CA VAL A 319 8.76 7.55 -12.08
C VAL A 319 9.67 7.84 -13.28
N TYR A 320 10.43 6.85 -13.74
CA TYR A 320 11.27 6.99 -14.95
C TYR A 320 10.45 7.33 -16.21
N LEU A 321 9.32 6.67 -16.42
CA LEU A 321 8.44 6.90 -17.57
C LEU A 321 7.73 8.25 -17.50
N TRP A 322 7.34 8.65 -16.29
CA TRP A 322 6.65 9.91 -16.05
C TRP A 322 7.58 11.12 -16.10
N TRP A 323 8.88 10.95 -15.78
CA TRP A 323 9.82 12.06 -15.64
C TRP A 323 9.78 13.05 -16.81
N PRO A 324 9.61 14.37 -16.55
CA PRO A 324 9.41 15.36 -17.59
C PRO A 324 10.65 15.47 -18.50
N ARG A 325 10.40 15.43 -19.82
CA ARG A 325 11.45 15.51 -20.88
C ARG A 325 11.18 16.66 -21.86
N GLY A 326 10.41 17.68 -21.45
CA GLY A 326 9.95 18.78 -22.30
C GLY A 326 9.29 19.93 -21.53
N ARG A 327 8.81 20.95 -22.26
CA ARG A 327 8.64 22.34 -21.78
C ARG A 327 7.40 22.67 -20.94
N SER A 328 6.58 21.70 -20.52
CA SER A 328 5.40 22.00 -19.69
C SER A 328 5.34 21.12 -18.45
N ALA A 329 5.56 21.75 -17.29
CA ALA A 329 5.42 21.14 -15.98
C ALA A 329 3.95 21.07 -15.52
N ALA A 330 3.00 21.75 -16.17
CA ALA A 330 1.60 21.75 -15.71
C ALA A 330 0.86 20.42 -15.96
N GLY A 331 1.26 19.64 -16.98
CA GLY A 331 0.70 18.29 -17.20
C GLY A 331 1.33 17.20 -16.32
N VAL A 332 2.27 17.60 -15.45
CA VAL A 332 3.10 16.72 -14.63
C VAL A 332 2.40 16.56 -13.27
N PHE A 333 2.00 17.64 -12.60
CA PHE A 333 1.42 17.56 -11.26
C PHE A 333 -0.11 17.63 -11.19
N TRP A 334 -0.82 18.00 -12.26
CA TRP A 334 -2.27 18.21 -12.25
C TRP A 334 -2.96 17.45 -13.38
N PRO A 335 -4.06 16.70 -13.10
CA PRO A 335 -4.79 16.01 -14.15
C PRO A 335 -5.66 16.99 -14.93
N ARG A 336 -5.78 16.82 -16.25
CA ARG A 336 -6.73 17.60 -17.05
C ARG A 336 -8.13 17.05 -16.89
N LEU A 337 -8.87 17.54 -15.89
CA LEU A 337 -10.22 17.08 -15.58
C LEU A 337 -11.25 17.34 -16.70
N THR A 338 -10.94 18.26 -17.63
CA THR A 338 -11.76 18.51 -18.83
C THR A 338 -11.53 17.49 -19.95
N ALA A 339 -10.46 16.69 -19.88
CA ALA A 339 -10.19 15.64 -20.85
C ALA A 339 -11.23 14.51 -20.72
N LYS A 340 -11.49 13.80 -21.81
CA LYS A 340 -12.43 12.68 -21.85
C LYS A 340 -11.76 11.40 -22.36
N GLY A 341 -12.36 10.26 -22.05
CA GLY A 341 -11.93 8.95 -22.55
C GLY A 341 -10.53 8.56 -22.07
N ARG A 342 -9.71 7.99 -22.98
CA ARG A 342 -8.39 7.43 -22.63
C ARG A 342 -7.42 8.47 -22.06
N LEU A 343 -7.51 9.72 -22.49
CA LEU A 343 -6.60 10.78 -22.07
C LEU A 343 -6.77 11.11 -20.57
N LEU A 344 -8.02 11.18 -20.10
CA LEU A 344 -8.32 11.41 -18.69
C LEU A 344 -7.75 10.30 -17.81
N TRP A 345 -8.02 9.03 -18.15
CA TRP A 345 -7.50 7.89 -17.38
C TRP A 345 -5.97 7.86 -17.33
N ARG A 346 -5.31 8.21 -18.44
CA ARG A 346 -3.85 8.35 -18.48
C ARG A 346 -3.37 9.44 -17.53
N ASP A 347 -4.01 10.60 -17.52
CA ASP A 347 -3.63 11.70 -16.65
C ASP A 347 -3.90 11.34 -15.17
N LEU A 348 -5.02 10.69 -14.85
CA LEU A 348 -5.31 10.17 -13.51
C LEU A 348 -4.25 9.17 -13.04
N HIS A 349 -3.89 8.19 -13.87
CA HIS A 349 -2.84 7.22 -13.56
C HIS A 349 -1.48 7.89 -13.33
N ALA A 350 -1.08 8.77 -14.25
CA ALA A 350 0.22 9.44 -14.23
C ALA A 350 0.38 10.38 -13.02
N VAL A 351 -0.64 11.20 -12.74
CA VAL A 351 -0.58 12.20 -11.66
C VAL A 351 -0.73 11.52 -10.30
N THR A 352 -1.66 10.57 -10.15
CA THR A 352 -1.82 9.80 -8.91
C THR A 352 -0.56 8.97 -8.64
N GLY A 353 0.00 8.34 -9.67
CA GLY A 353 1.24 7.59 -9.57
C GLY A 353 2.42 8.45 -9.16
N PHE A 354 2.51 9.71 -9.61
CA PHE A 354 3.56 10.63 -9.19
C PHE A 354 3.43 11.02 -7.72
N TRP A 355 2.28 11.57 -7.31
CA TRP A 355 2.06 12.00 -5.92
C TRP A 355 2.11 10.82 -4.96
N GLY A 356 1.65 9.66 -5.40
CA GLY A 356 1.64 8.43 -4.62
C GLY A 356 2.95 7.65 -4.69
N ALA A 357 3.94 8.01 -5.52
CA ALA A 357 5.12 7.18 -5.73
C ALA A 357 5.91 6.95 -4.43
N LEU A 358 6.19 8.02 -3.68
CA LEU A 358 6.93 7.94 -2.43
C LEU A 358 6.13 7.21 -1.35
N LEU A 359 4.83 7.51 -1.25
CA LEU A 359 3.94 6.87 -0.27
C LEU A 359 3.79 5.37 -0.56
N LEU A 360 3.54 5.00 -1.82
CA LEU A 360 3.48 3.61 -2.24
C LEU A 360 4.82 2.91 -2.05
N LEU A 361 5.95 3.56 -2.34
CA LEU A 361 7.27 2.98 -2.08
C LEU A 361 7.45 2.70 -0.58
N PHE A 362 7.05 3.64 0.29
CA PHE A 362 7.05 3.43 1.73
C PHE A 362 6.20 2.22 2.11
N MET A 363 4.94 2.13 1.63
CA MET A 363 4.05 1.00 1.94
C MET A 363 4.61 -0.35 1.49
N LEU A 364 5.24 -0.38 0.31
CA LEU A 364 5.86 -1.61 -0.22
C LEU A 364 7.10 -2.00 0.58
N LEU A 365 7.96 -1.04 0.93
CA LEU A 365 9.17 -1.29 1.70
C LEU A 365 8.87 -1.69 3.13
N SER A 366 7.96 -1.00 3.81
CA SER A 366 7.52 -1.40 5.16
C SER A 366 6.87 -2.76 5.10
N GLY A 367 5.89 -2.98 4.21
CA GLY A 367 5.19 -4.26 4.05
C GLY A 367 6.11 -5.47 3.85
N MET A 368 7.22 -5.30 3.12
CA MET A 368 8.18 -6.40 2.92
C MET A 368 8.92 -6.82 4.19
N THR A 369 9.11 -5.94 5.18
CA THR A 369 9.90 -6.25 6.37
C THR A 369 9.34 -7.40 7.21
N TRP A 370 8.07 -7.77 7.00
CA TRP A 370 7.40 -8.88 7.68
C TRP A 370 6.82 -9.94 6.72
N THR A 371 7.29 -10.02 5.47
CA THR A 371 6.91 -11.12 4.58
C THR A 371 7.63 -12.42 4.95
N GLY A 372 7.04 -13.56 4.57
CA GLY A 372 7.52 -14.85 5.02
C GLY A 372 8.87 -15.32 4.45
N LEU A 373 9.39 -14.76 3.34
CA LEU A 373 10.76 -15.05 2.86
C LEU A 373 11.68 -13.89 3.19
N TRP A 374 11.43 -12.74 2.57
CA TRP A 374 12.31 -11.59 2.64
C TRP A 374 12.27 -10.96 4.04
N GLY A 375 11.08 -10.78 4.62
CA GLY A 375 10.93 -10.30 5.98
C GLY A 375 11.63 -11.18 7.01
N LYS A 376 11.52 -12.52 6.90
CA LYS A 376 12.27 -13.43 7.77
C LYS A 376 13.79 -13.26 7.66
N GLN A 377 14.33 -13.15 6.45
CA GLN A 377 15.77 -12.92 6.22
C GLN A 377 16.21 -11.55 6.75
N TYR A 378 15.39 -10.53 6.50
CA TYR A 378 15.60 -9.17 7.00
C TYR A 378 15.64 -9.16 8.54
N ALA A 379 14.63 -9.72 9.19
CA ALA A 379 14.54 -9.80 10.63
C ALA A 379 15.70 -10.62 11.24
N ALA A 380 16.14 -11.72 10.61
CA ALA A 380 17.27 -12.50 11.09
C ALA A 380 18.60 -11.72 11.14
N VAL A 381 18.76 -10.71 10.29
CA VAL A 381 19.95 -9.85 10.26
C VAL A 381 19.80 -8.64 11.19
N TRP A 382 18.60 -8.07 11.27
CA TRP A 382 18.41 -6.75 11.87
C TRP A 382 17.69 -6.76 13.23
N ASN A 383 16.90 -7.78 13.55
CA ASN A 383 16.23 -7.91 14.84
C ASN A 383 17.18 -8.48 15.90
N THR A 384 18.12 -7.63 16.28
CA THR A 384 19.14 -7.91 17.29
C THR A 384 18.79 -7.19 18.59
N PHE A 385 19.12 -7.84 19.70
CA PHE A 385 18.78 -7.42 21.05
C PHE A 385 20.00 -7.64 21.97
N PRO A 386 20.06 -6.98 23.14
CA PRO A 386 21.15 -7.16 24.09
C PRO A 386 21.30 -8.64 24.49
N ALA A 387 22.53 -9.17 24.42
CA ALA A 387 22.80 -10.58 24.71
C ALA A 387 22.41 -10.99 26.15
N THR A 388 22.47 -10.04 27.09
CA THR A 388 22.12 -10.20 28.50
C THR A 388 20.71 -10.75 28.71
N MET A 389 19.79 -10.49 27.76
CA MET A 389 18.39 -10.92 27.85
C MET A 389 18.22 -12.45 27.69
N TRP A 390 19.22 -13.15 27.12
CA TRP A 390 19.20 -14.61 26.91
C TRP A 390 20.49 -15.31 27.39
N THR A 391 21.34 -14.65 28.17
CA THR A 391 22.65 -15.22 28.56
C THR A 391 22.49 -16.36 29.57
N ASP A 392 21.57 -16.23 30.53
CA ASP A 392 21.38 -17.17 31.64
C ASP A 392 20.02 -17.88 31.60
N VAL A 393 19.43 -17.98 30.41
CA VAL A 393 18.07 -18.50 30.22
C VAL A 393 18.13 -19.62 29.19
N PRO A 394 17.78 -20.87 29.58
CA PRO A 394 17.63 -21.96 28.64
C PRO A 394 16.63 -21.60 27.54
N LYS A 395 16.98 -21.86 26.28
CA LYS A 395 16.19 -21.51 25.10
C LYS A 395 15.63 -22.76 24.45
N SER A 396 14.43 -22.65 23.91
CA SER A 396 13.85 -23.62 23.00
C SER A 396 14.23 -23.32 21.54
N ASP A 397 14.05 -24.31 20.67
CA ASP A 397 14.11 -24.13 19.22
C ASP A 397 12.87 -23.41 18.65
N ARG A 398 11.88 -23.11 19.51
CA ARG A 398 10.63 -22.43 19.13
C ARG A 398 10.83 -20.93 19.09
N GLN A 399 10.28 -20.31 18.06
CA GLN A 399 10.37 -18.86 17.89
C GLN A 399 9.11 -18.17 18.41
N ALA A 400 9.24 -16.96 18.96
CA ALA A 400 8.10 -16.20 19.48
C ALA A 400 7.04 -15.90 18.41
N GLY A 401 7.42 -15.84 17.13
CA GLY A 401 6.51 -15.69 15.99
C GLY A 401 5.54 -16.86 15.80
N GLU A 402 5.82 -18.05 16.37
CA GLU A 402 4.85 -19.16 16.38
C GLU A 402 3.60 -18.87 17.23
N LEU A 403 3.66 -17.83 18.07
CA LEU A 403 2.51 -17.34 18.83
C LEU A 403 1.59 -16.46 17.99
N ASN A 404 2.03 -15.98 16.82
CA ASN A 404 1.22 -15.20 15.89
C ASN A 404 0.53 -16.12 14.86
N SER A 405 -0.51 -15.59 14.22
CA SER A 405 -1.21 -16.26 13.13
C SER A 405 -1.56 -15.27 12.03
N ALA A 406 -1.96 -15.78 10.86
CA ALA A 406 -2.47 -14.95 9.77
C ALA A 406 -3.69 -14.10 10.19
N SER A 407 -4.46 -14.55 11.19
CA SER A 407 -5.63 -13.85 11.71
C SER A 407 -5.35 -12.93 12.90
N ALA A 408 -4.21 -13.07 13.60
CA ALA A 408 -3.90 -12.30 14.80
C ALA A 408 -2.39 -12.08 15.02
N GLN A 409 -1.99 -10.81 15.20
CA GLN A 409 -0.69 -10.43 15.75
C GLN A 409 -0.83 -10.19 17.25
N THR A 410 0.01 -10.81 18.05
CA THR A 410 0.10 -10.54 19.49
C THR A 410 1.52 -10.25 19.95
N VAL A 411 2.51 -10.86 19.30
CA VAL A 411 3.93 -10.60 19.54
C VAL A 411 4.41 -9.58 18.50
N PRO A 412 5.13 -8.51 18.88
CA PRO A 412 5.70 -7.55 17.92
C PRO A 412 6.57 -8.21 16.84
N TRP A 413 6.59 -7.63 15.63
CA TRP A 413 7.34 -8.16 14.49
C TRP A 413 8.85 -8.24 14.75
N ALA A 414 9.39 -7.31 15.52
CA ALA A 414 10.77 -7.29 15.98
C ALA A 414 11.11 -8.59 16.74
N MET A 415 10.15 -9.11 17.52
CA MET A 415 10.35 -10.23 18.42
C MET A 415 10.11 -11.59 17.76
N GLU A 416 9.51 -11.67 16.57
CA GLU A 416 9.08 -12.95 16.00
C GLU A 416 10.20 -13.98 15.81
N ASN A 417 11.40 -13.54 15.45
CA ASN A 417 12.54 -14.43 15.22
C ASN A 417 13.36 -14.72 16.49
N THR A 418 12.91 -14.26 17.65
CA THR A 418 13.60 -14.53 18.91
C THR A 418 13.23 -15.91 19.44
N PRO A 419 14.20 -16.65 20.02
CA PRO A 419 13.91 -17.93 20.64
C PRO A 419 13.13 -17.73 21.94
N MET A 420 12.11 -18.55 22.14
CA MET A 420 11.37 -18.56 23.40
C MET A 420 12.18 -19.30 24.48
N PRO A 421 12.28 -18.75 25.70
CA PRO A 421 12.78 -19.46 26.87
C PRO A 421 12.01 -20.76 27.14
N VAL A 422 12.63 -21.69 27.85
CA VAL A 422 11.93 -22.83 28.46
C VAL A 422 11.75 -22.60 29.95
N SER A 423 10.66 -23.13 30.51
CA SER A 423 10.49 -23.16 31.96
C SER A 423 11.56 -24.04 32.60
N THR A 424 11.97 -23.65 33.80
CA THR A 424 13.04 -24.22 34.60
C THR A 424 12.51 -24.55 36.00
N GLY A 425 13.10 -25.54 36.66
CA GLY A 425 12.70 -25.98 38.00
C GLY A 425 12.49 -27.49 38.08
N GLU A 426 12.30 -27.99 39.31
CA GLU A 426 12.28 -29.44 39.60
C GLU A 426 11.30 -30.22 38.71
N HIS A 427 10.12 -29.68 38.43
CA HIS A 427 9.14 -30.34 37.57
C HIS A 427 9.59 -30.38 36.10
N ALA A 428 10.12 -29.28 35.58
CA ALA A 428 10.64 -29.22 34.20
C ALA A 428 11.85 -30.14 34.03
N GLU A 429 12.78 -30.13 35.00
CA GLU A 429 13.94 -31.02 35.00
C GLU A 429 13.53 -32.49 35.07
N HIS A 430 12.57 -32.83 35.94
CA HIS A 430 12.03 -34.19 36.02
C HIS A 430 11.40 -34.63 34.70
N MET A 431 10.58 -33.78 34.07
CA MET A 431 9.98 -34.08 32.76
C MET A 431 11.04 -34.23 31.68
N ASN A 432 12.08 -33.41 31.68
CA ASN A 432 13.17 -33.49 30.70
C ASN A 432 14.02 -34.76 30.89
N HIS A 433 14.33 -35.15 32.14
CA HIS A 433 15.00 -36.42 32.45
C HIS A 433 14.18 -37.64 32.04
N MET A 434 12.87 -37.54 32.03
CA MET A 434 11.95 -38.58 31.55
C MET A 434 11.72 -38.53 30.02
N HIS A 435 12.37 -37.61 29.30
CA HIS A 435 12.13 -37.33 27.88
C HIS A 435 10.65 -36.96 27.57
N MET A 436 10.00 -36.27 28.51
CA MET A 436 8.59 -35.86 28.46
C MET A 436 8.41 -34.34 28.36
N SER A 437 9.40 -33.59 27.85
CA SER A 437 9.32 -32.14 27.65
C SER A 437 8.14 -31.68 26.77
N SER A 438 7.68 -32.55 25.87
CA SER A 438 6.51 -32.32 25.01
C SER A 438 5.18 -32.75 25.64
N ALA A 439 5.18 -33.26 26.87
CA ALA A 439 3.94 -33.57 27.59
C ALA A 439 3.10 -32.29 27.81
N PRO A 440 1.77 -32.39 27.98
CA PRO A 440 0.92 -31.24 28.24
C PRO A 440 1.42 -30.40 29.43
N ALA A 441 1.32 -29.08 29.31
CA ALA A 441 1.65 -28.17 30.38
C ALA A 441 0.78 -28.41 31.64
N ALA A 442 1.40 -28.30 32.82
CA ALA A 442 0.73 -28.37 34.11
C ALA A 442 1.22 -27.21 35.00
N PRO A 443 0.90 -25.96 34.63
CA PRO A 443 1.41 -24.78 35.32
C PRO A 443 0.94 -24.76 36.78
N THR A 444 1.88 -24.54 37.71
CA THR A 444 1.56 -24.30 39.13
C THR A 444 1.25 -22.83 39.39
N VAL A 445 1.72 -21.94 38.50
CA VAL A 445 1.43 -20.51 38.54
C VAL A 445 0.03 -20.25 37.98
N SER A 446 -0.84 -19.67 38.81
CA SER A 446 -2.20 -19.25 38.44
C SER A 446 -2.20 -18.13 37.39
N LEU A 447 -3.27 -18.03 36.60
CA LEU A 447 -3.41 -16.97 35.60
C LEU A 447 -3.47 -15.57 36.25
N GLN A 448 -4.12 -15.42 37.41
CA GLN A 448 -4.16 -14.13 38.12
C GLN A 448 -2.75 -13.70 38.53
N LYS A 449 -1.91 -14.64 38.99
CA LYS A 449 -0.52 -14.32 39.33
C LYS A 449 0.27 -13.79 38.12
N VAL A 450 0.01 -14.31 36.91
CA VAL A 450 0.61 -13.79 35.67
C VAL A 450 0.12 -12.37 35.36
N VAL A 451 -1.17 -12.09 35.55
CA VAL A 451 -1.74 -10.74 35.44
C VAL A 451 -1.10 -9.78 36.45
N ASP A 452 -0.90 -10.22 37.68
CA ASP A 452 -0.26 -9.43 38.74
C ASP A 452 1.21 -9.14 38.43
N ILE A 453 1.94 -10.12 37.88
CA ILE A 453 3.32 -9.93 37.40
C ILE A 453 3.34 -8.90 36.27
N ALA A 454 2.45 -9.02 35.27
CA ALA A 454 2.37 -8.07 34.17
C ALA A 454 2.08 -6.64 34.66
N ARG A 455 1.18 -6.49 35.63
CA ARG A 455 0.89 -5.20 36.28
C ARG A 455 2.08 -4.66 37.06
N ALA A 456 2.74 -5.50 37.84
CA ALA A 456 3.92 -5.12 38.63
C ALA A 456 5.12 -4.74 37.75
N ARG A 457 5.16 -5.26 36.51
CA ARG A 457 6.13 -4.91 35.46
C ARG A 457 5.66 -3.74 34.59
N GLU A 458 4.59 -3.06 34.97
CA GLU A 458 4.05 -1.87 34.29
C GLU A 458 3.80 -2.12 32.79
N ILE A 459 3.32 -3.31 32.44
CA ILE A 459 2.88 -3.61 31.07
C ILE A 459 1.57 -2.85 30.81
N VAL A 460 1.53 -2.06 29.75
CA VAL A 460 0.33 -1.27 29.39
C VAL A 460 -0.85 -2.19 29.05
N PRO A 461 -2.11 -1.81 29.40
CA PRO A 461 -3.30 -2.56 28.99
C PRO A 461 -3.36 -2.78 27.46
N GLY A 462 -3.90 -3.92 27.03
CA GLY A 462 -3.87 -4.34 25.62
C GLY A 462 -2.92 -5.52 25.34
N TYR A 463 -2.22 -6.00 26.37
CA TYR A 463 -1.42 -7.22 26.27
C TYR A 463 -2.30 -8.49 26.20
N SER A 464 -1.73 -9.53 25.63
CA SER A 464 -2.26 -10.89 25.66
C SER A 464 -1.38 -11.77 26.54
N ILE A 465 -1.98 -12.75 27.20
CA ILE A 465 -1.29 -13.82 27.93
C ILE A 465 -1.49 -15.11 27.16
N THR A 466 -0.44 -15.62 26.53
CA THR A 466 -0.43 -16.93 25.89
C THR A 466 -0.04 -18.00 26.90
N GLN A 467 -0.83 -19.06 27.01
CA GLN A 467 -0.59 -20.15 27.94
C GLN A 467 0.47 -21.14 27.42
N PRO A 468 1.26 -21.75 28.31
CA PRO A 468 2.15 -22.84 27.93
C PRO A 468 1.32 -24.03 27.44
N LYS A 469 1.77 -24.67 26.35
CA LYS A 469 1.13 -25.89 25.81
C LYS A 469 1.82 -27.17 26.28
N THR A 470 3.11 -27.08 26.60
CA THR A 470 3.96 -28.21 26.96
C THR A 470 4.64 -28.02 28.31
N ALA A 471 5.19 -29.10 28.87
CA ALA A 471 5.89 -29.11 30.15
C ALA A 471 7.07 -28.11 30.21
N ASP A 472 7.77 -27.91 29.09
CA ASP A 472 8.87 -26.92 29.00
C ASP A 472 8.38 -25.53 28.54
N GLY A 473 7.10 -25.38 28.22
CA GLY A 473 6.52 -24.12 27.75
C GLY A 473 6.61 -23.00 28.78
N VAL A 474 6.34 -21.77 28.37
CA VAL A 474 6.32 -20.59 29.25
C VAL A 474 5.01 -19.83 29.07
N PHE A 475 4.59 -19.08 30.08
CA PHE A 475 3.60 -18.03 29.86
C PHE A 475 4.26 -16.90 29.08
N THR A 476 3.61 -16.43 28.01
CA THR A 476 4.11 -15.28 27.25
C THR A 476 3.11 -14.15 27.34
N VAL A 477 3.50 -13.07 28.00
CA VAL A 477 2.76 -11.82 28.04
C VAL A 477 3.32 -10.92 26.96
N SER A 478 2.51 -10.54 25.97
CA SER A 478 2.98 -9.70 24.87
C SER A 478 1.97 -8.62 24.53
N VAL A 479 2.45 -7.42 24.25
CA VAL A 479 1.66 -6.30 23.72
C VAL A 479 2.27 -5.84 22.40
N PHE A 480 1.42 -5.79 21.38
CA PHE A 480 1.69 -5.16 20.10
C PHE A 480 0.85 -3.89 20.05
N ALA A 481 1.43 -2.81 20.60
CA ALA A 481 0.71 -1.59 20.90
C ALA A 481 0.56 -0.71 19.65
N ASP A 482 -0.44 0.15 19.63
CA ASP A 482 -0.59 1.16 18.57
C ASP A 482 0.57 2.16 18.57
N ASP A 483 1.11 2.46 19.76
CA ASP A 483 2.39 3.12 19.97
C ASP A 483 3.48 2.07 20.26
N PRO A 484 4.42 1.82 19.34
CA PRO A 484 5.41 0.76 19.50
C PRO A 484 6.35 1.03 20.67
N ARG A 485 6.40 2.25 21.24
CA ARG A 485 7.18 2.53 22.45
C ARG A 485 6.66 1.77 23.67
N ASP A 486 5.40 1.38 23.64
CA ASP A 486 4.76 0.59 24.68
C ASP A 486 4.85 -0.92 24.41
N ASP A 487 5.51 -1.34 23.32
CA ASP A 487 5.72 -2.76 23.03
C ASP A 487 6.51 -3.45 24.14
N ALA A 488 6.02 -4.61 24.53
CA ALA A 488 6.65 -5.46 25.53
C ALA A 488 6.40 -6.93 25.22
N THR A 489 7.42 -7.76 25.43
CA THR A 489 7.33 -9.22 25.39
C THR A 489 8.02 -9.80 26.61
N LEU A 490 7.23 -10.43 27.47
CA LEU A 490 7.62 -10.95 28.75
C LEU A 490 7.36 -12.46 28.79
N HIS A 491 8.38 -13.26 29.04
CA HIS A 491 8.29 -14.71 29.22
C HIS A 491 8.39 -15.06 30.70
N ILE A 492 7.43 -15.80 31.22
CA ILE A 492 7.30 -16.15 32.63
C ILE A 492 7.32 -17.67 32.76
N ASP A 493 8.15 -18.13 33.68
CA ASP A 493 8.27 -19.53 34.06
C ASP A 493 6.94 -20.06 34.63
N GLN A 494 6.46 -21.18 34.08
CA GLN A 494 5.14 -21.71 34.40
C GLN A 494 5.06 -22.38 35.79
N TYR A 495 6.20 -22.65 36.42
CA TYR A 495 6.29 -23.34 37.71
C TYR A 495 6.67 -22.42 38.86
N THR A 496 7.62 -21.51 38.61
CA THR A 496 8.18 -20.62 39.65
C THR A 496 7.59 -19.21 39.61
N GLY A 497 7.00 -18.80 38.49
CA GLY A 497 6.55 -17.43 38.26
C GLY A 497 7.71 -16.45 38.06
N LYS A 498 8.94 -16.94 37.90
CA LYS A 498 10.11 -16.12 37.60
C LYS A 498 9.98 -15.55 36.19
N VAL A 499 10.27 -14.26 36.04
CA VAL A 499 10.42 -13.64 34.73
C VAL A 499 11.74 -14.11 34.11
N LEU A 500 11.64 -14.80 32.99
CA LEU A 500 12.79 -15.35 32.25
C LEU A 500 13.35 -14.35 31.27
N ALA A 501 12.49 -13.60 30.57
CA ALA A 501 12.89 -12.52 29.67
C ALA A 501 11.83 -11.41 29.68
N ASP A 502 12.27 -10.15 29.64
CA ASP A 502 11.42 -8.95 29.66
C ASP A 502 11.97 -7.97 28.63
N VAL A 503 11.52 -8.09 27.37
CA VAL A 503 12.05 -7.29 26.26
C VAL A 503 11.10 -6.13 25.97
N ARG A 504 11.64 -4.91 25.97
CA ARG A 504 10.88 -3.67 25.73
C ARG A 504 11.37 -2.95 24.49
N TYR A 505 10.58 -2.00 24.02
CA TYR A 505 10.98 -1.13 22.90
C TYR A 505 12.34 -0.46 23.10
N VAL A 506 12.71 -0.10 24.35
CA VAL A 506 14.01 0.50 24.65
C VAL A 506 15.18 -0.41 24.28
N ASP A 507 15.00 -1.73 24.40
CA ASP A 507 15.99 -2.77 24.11
C ASP A 507 16.12 -3.05 22.61
N TYR A 508 15.21 -2.53 21.80
CA TYR A 508 15.23 -2.73 20.36
C TYR A 508 16.41 -1.99 19.72
N SER A 509 17.07 -2.64 18.76
CA SER A 509 18.05 -2.00 17.90
C SER A 509 17.43 -0.80 17.14
N ALA A 510 18.25 0.14 16.67
CA ALA A 510 17.76 1.27 15.87
C ALA A 510 16.98 0.82 14.62
N VAL A 511 17.37 -0.29 14.01
CA VAL A 511 16.69 -0.85 12.85
C VAL A 511 15.36 -1.47 13.24
N SER A 512 15.31 -2.24 14.32
CA SER A 512 14.06 -2.82 14.85
C SER A 512 13.06 -1.73 15.26
N LYS A 513 13.52 -0.65 15.90
CA LYS A 513 12.71 0.54 16.21
C LYS A 513 12.11 1.18 14.96
N ALA A 514 12.92 1.32 13.90
CA ALA A 514 12.46 1.88 12.63
C ALA A 514 11.48 0.95 11.92
N THR A 515 11.68 -0.37 11.99
CA THR A 515 10.78 -1.37 11.43
C THR A 515 9.43 -1.33 12.12
N GLU A 516 9.37 -1.38 13.45
CA GLU A 516 8.10 -1.33 14.20
C GLU A 516 7.37 -0.01 13.98
N LEU A 517 8.09 1.11 13.99
CA LEU A 517 7.50 2.40 13.63
C LEU A 517 6.94 2.37 12.19
N GLY A 518 7.67 1.77 11.25
CA GLY A 518 7.24 1.56 9.88
C GLY A 518 5.98 0.71 9.77
N VAL A 519 5.87 -0.35 10.57
CA VAL A 519 4.67 -1.20 10.67
C VAL A 519 3.49 -0.38 11.18
N MET A 520 3.65 0.35 12.29
CA MET A 520 2.55 1.12 12.88
C MET A 520 2.08 2.27 12.00
N LEU A 521 3.02 2.87 11.25
CA LEU A 521 2.69 3.83 10.20
C LEU A 521 1.93 3.16 9.06
N HIS A 522 2.38 1.99 8.59
CA HIS A 522 1.71 1.21 7.53
C HIS A 522 0.28 0.78 7.94
N GLU A 523 0.10 0.25 9.14
CA GLU A 523 -1.21 -0.21 9.64
C GLU A 523 -2.15 0.95 10.02
N GLY A 524 -1.66 2.20 10.06
CA GLY A 524 -2.48 3.37 10.36
C GLY A 524 -2.68 3.64 11.87
N LYS A 525 -1.87 3.05 12.74
CA LYS A 525 -2.09 3.03 14.22
C LYS A 525 -1.40 4.15 15.00
N PHE A 526 -0.14 4.48 14.66
CA PHE A 526 0.74 5.30 15.51
C PHE A 526 0.21 6.69 15.93
N PHE A 527 -0.35 7.47 15.00
CA PHE A 527 -0.90 8.82 15.27
C PHE A 527 -2.43 8.85 15.30
N GLY A 528 -3.06 7.73 15.67
CA GLY A 528 -4.51 7.58 15.70
C GLY A 528 -5.17 7.94 14.36
N TRP A 529 -6.27 8.69 14.42
CA TRP A 529 -7.09 8.99 13.24
C TRP A 529 -6.36 9.75 12.13
N VAL A 530 -5.32 10.53 12.45
CA VAL A 530 -4.55 11.27 11.43
C VAL A 530 -3.78 10.30 10.54
N ASN A 531 -3.10 9.32 11.14
CA ASN A 531 -2.42 8.27 10.40
C ASN A 531 -3.46 7.43 9.63
N GLN A 532 -4.59 7.13 10.26
CA GLN A 532 -5.69 6.40 9.64
C GLN A 532 -6.17 7.06 8.34
N LEU A 533 -6.41 8.39 8.33
CA LEU A 533 -6.82 9.10 7.13
C LEU A 533 -5.73 9.18 6.06
N LEU A 534 -4.47 9.31 6.48
CA LEU A 534 -3.34 9.31 5.56
C LEU A 534 -3.24 7.96 4.82
N ILE A 535 -3.32 6.85 5.54
CA ILE A 535 -3.28 5.51 4.95
C ILE A 535 -4.52 5.23 4.09
N LEU A 536 -5.71 5.70 4.50
CA LEU A 536 -6.89 5.64 3.64
C LEU A 536 -6.66 6.37 2.30
N LEU A 537 -6.09 7.57 2.34
CA LEU A 537 -5.76 8.32 1.12
C LEU A 537 -4.78 7.53 0.24
N VAL A 538 -3.74 6.93 0.84
CA VAL A 538 -2.78 6.08 0.12
C VAL A 538 -3.49 4.89 -0.54
N CYS A 539 -4.33 4.15 0.19
CA CYS A 539 -5.10 3.04 -0.38
C CYS A 539 -5.98 3.48 -1.55
N LEU A 540 -6.66 4.64 -1.45
CA LEU A 540 -7.47 5.18 -2.54
C LEU A 540 -6.62 5.58 -3.76
N MET A 541 -5.42 6.14 -3.54
CA MET A 541 -4.48 6.47 -4.61
C MET A 541 -3.98 5.20 -5.33
N VAL A 542 -3.64 4.15 -4.57
CA VAL A 542 -3.20 2.86 -5.13
C VAL A 542 -4.34 2.21 -5.92
N LEU A 543 -5.56 2.23 -5.39
CA LEU A 543 -6.75 1.72 -6.06
C LEU A 543 -7.01 2.49 -7.37
N LEU A 544 -7.01 3.82 -7.32
CA LEU A 544 -7.17 4.66 -8.50
C LEU A 544 -6.08 4.42 -9.54
N SER A 545 -4.81 4.31 -9.13
CA SER A 545 -3.67 4.04 -10.01
C SER A 545 -3.80 2.67 -10.69
N SER A 546 -4.15 1.63 -9.92
CA SER A 546 -4.30 0.26 -10.41
C SER A 546 -5.48 0.13 -11.37
N VAL A 547 -6.65 0.66 -11.00
CA VAL A 547 -7.86 0.65 -11.85
C VAL A 547 -7.63 1.47 -13.10
N SER A 548 -7.06 2.68 -13.00
CA SER A 548 -6.79 3.52 -14.16
C SER A 548 -5.80 2.86 -15.13
N GLY A 549 -4.76 2.17 -14.63
CA GLY A 549 -3.84 1.37 -15.43
C GLY A 549 -4.55 0.28 -16.24
N LEU A 550 -5.42 -0.49 -15.59
CA LEU A 550 -6.24 -1.53 -16.23
C LEU A 550 -7.22 -0.94 -17.26
N VAL A 551 -7.86 0.20 -16.96
CA VAL A 551 -8.79 0.87 -17.88
C VAL A 551 -8.06 1.41 -19.11
N ILE A 552 -6.88 2.01 -18.96
CA ILE A 552 -6.05 2.46 -20.09
C ILE A 552 -5.71 1.28 -20.99
N TRP A 553 -5.30 0.15 -20.39
CA TRP A 553 -5.03 -1.08 -21.14
C TRP A 553 -6.26 -1.56 -21.89
N TRP A 554 -7.41 -1.69 -21.21
CA TRP A 554 -8.66 -2.15 -21.81
C TRP A 554 -9.10 -1.29 -23.00
N LYS A 555 -8.95 0.03 -22.89
CA LYS A 555 -9.28 0.99 -23.96
C LYS A 555 -8.27 0.99 -25.11
N ARG A 556 -7.05 0.48 -24.91
CA ARG A 556 -5.99 0.47 -25.92
C ARG A 556 -5.92 -0.86 -26.67
N ARG A 557 -6.20 -1.98 -26.02
CA ARG A 557 -5.91 -3.31 -26.56
C ARG A 557 -6.59 -3.53 -27.93
N PRO A 558 -5.86 -3.98 -28.96
CA PRO A 558 -6.43 -4.39 -30.24
C PRO A 558 -7.24 -5.68 -30.07
N GLN A 559 -8.23 -5.92 -30.94
CA GLN A 559 -9.08 -7.12 -30.85
C GLN A 559 -8.29 -8.44 -30.97
N SER A 560 -7.14 -8.43 -31.64
CA SER A 560 -6.31 -9.61 -31.92
C SER A 560 -5.00 -9.67 -31.10
N GLY A 561 -4.84 -8.90 -30.02
CA GLY A 561 -3.63 -8.99 -29.20
C GLY A 561 -3.61 -8.13 -27.93
N LEU A 562 -2.54 -8.26 -27.14
CA LEU A 562 -2.41 -7.57 -25.83
C LEU A 562 -2.11 -6.07 -25.92
N GLY A 563 -1.85 -5.54 -27.13
CA GLY A 563 -1.64 -4.10 -27.35
C GLY A 563 -0.28 -3.57 -26.93
N VAL A 564 0.72 -4.44 -26.81
CA VAL A 564 2.10 -4.10 -26.42
C VAL A 564 2.88 -3.55 -27.63
N PRO A 565 3.61 -2.42 -27.53
CA PRO A 565 4.45 -1.91 -28.62
C PRO A 565 5.49 -2.96 -29.01
N PRO A 566 5.75 -3.25 -30.30
CA PRO A 566 6.71 -4.28 -30.71
C PRO A 566 8.13 -4.03 -30.17
N LEU A 567 8.82 -5.10 -29.78
CA LEU A 567 10.21 -5.03 -29.34
C LEU A 567 11.08 -4.95 -30.59
N ARG A 568 11.99 -3.97 -30.66
CA ARG A 568 13.02 -3.98 -31.70
C ARG A 568 14.18 -4.85 -31.22
N HIS A 569 14.59 -5.81 -32.04
CA HIS A 569 15.65 -6.78 -31.70
C HIS A 569 17.06 -6.17 -31.74
N ASP A 570 17.22 -4.92 -32.18
CA ASP A 570 18.50 -4.22 -32.40
C ASP A 570 18.87 -3.20 -31.29
N LEU A 571 18.17 -3.22 -30.15
CA LEU A 571 18.47 -2.29 -29.06
C LEU A 571 19.74 -2.73 -28.29
N PRO A 572 20.76 -1.87 -28.12
CA PRO A 572 21.87 -2.15 -27.23
C PRO A 572 21.38 -2.34 -25.79
N ARG A 573 22.08 -3.16 -25.00
CA ARG A 573 21.71 -3.42 -23.60
C ARG A 573 21.78 -2.13 -22.78
N TRP A 574 20.70 -1.79 -22.08
CA TRP A 574 20.67 -0.67 -21.14
C TRP A 574 21.48 -1.04 -19.88
N LYS A 575 22.80 -0.86 -19.93
CA LYS A 575 23.70 -1.32 -18.86
C LYS A 575 23.24 -0.88 -17.46
N THR A 576 22.85 0.39 -17.31
CA THR A 576 22.37 0.92 -16.02
C THR A 576 21.11 0.23 -15.52
N ALA A 577 20.06 0.11 -16.34
CA ALA A 577 18.86 -0.61 -15.89
C ALA A 577 19.09 -2.10 -15.70
N THR A 578 19.98 -2.72 -16.48
CA THR A 578 20.37 -4.11 -16.24
C THR A 578 21.04 -4.26 -14.87
N VAL A 579 21.96 -3.35 -14.51
CA VAL A 579 22.59 -3.36 -13.18
C VAL A 579 21.55 -3.12 -12.08
N VAL A 580 20.65 -2.14 -12.25
CA VAL A 580 19.58 -1.87 -11.26
C VAL A 580 18.65 -3.06 -11.10
N MET A 581 18.22 -3.69 -12.19
CA MET A 581 17.37 -4.87 -12.13
C MET A 581 18.07 -6.08 -11.52
N ILE A 582 19.38 -6.26 -11.77
CA ILE A 582 20.18 -7.31 -11.11
C ILE A 582 20.29 -7.01 -9.62
N ALA A 583 20.59 -5.77 -9.24
CA ALA A 583 20.66 -5.36 -7.83
C ALA A 583 19.31 -5.59 -7.13
N LEU A 584 18.19 -5.18 -7.74
CA LEU A 584 16.84 -5.44 -7.23
C LEU A 584 16.53 -6.94 -7.17
N GLY A 585 16.96 -7.74 -8.14
CA GLY A 585 16.77 -9.19 -8.12
C GLY A 585 17.61 -9.92 -7.07
N VAL A 586 18.77 -9.35 -6.69
CA VAL A 586 19.59 -9.84 -5.58
C VAL A 586 18.98 -9.43 -4.24
N ILE A 587 18.54 -8.17 -4.12
CA ILE A 587 17.90 -7.65 -2.90
C ILE A 587 16.55 -8.33 -2.67
N PHE A 588 15.78 -8.61 -3.73
CA PHE A 588 14.47 -9.26 -3.68
C PHE A 588 14.50 -10.59 -4.45
N PRO A 589 14.87 -11.71 -3.79
CA PRO A 589 15.13 -12.98 -4.46
C PRO A 589 13.96 -13.51 -5.30
N LEU A 590 12.71 -13.36 -4.83
CA LEU A 590 11.54 -13.80 -5.60
C LEU A 590 11.38 -13.02 -6.91
N VAL A 591 11.65 -11.71 -6.89
CA VAL A 591 11.67 -10.90 -8.12
C VAL A 591 12.78 -11.40 -9.04
N GLY A 592 14.00 -11.59 -8.53
CA GLY A 592 15.14 -12.10 -9.29
C GLY A 592 14.88 -13.47 -9.93
N ILE A 593 14.36 -14.42 -9.15
CA ILE A 593 13.99 -15.77 -9.62
C ILE A 593 12.90 -15.68 -10.68
N SER A 594 11.85 -14.87 -10.46
CA SER A 594 10.77 -14.70 -11.45
C SER A 594 11.28 -14.14 -12.78
N MET A 595 12.23 -13.19 -12.73
CA MET A 595 12.88 -12.65 -13.93
C MET A 595 13.68 -13.70 -14.68
N LEU A 596 14.42 -14.56 -13.97
CA LEU A 596 15.16 -15.68 -14.57
C LEU A 596 14.21 -16.68 -15.23
N ILE A 597 13.10 -17.02 -14.58
CA ILE A 597 12.07 -17.91 -15.14
C ILE A 597 11.50 -17.31 -16.43
N VAL A 598 11.09 -16.04 -16.40
CA VAL A 598 10.56 -15.35 -17.59
C VAL A 598 11.60 -15.33 -18.71
N TRP A 599 12.87 -15.10 -18.39
CA TRP A 599 13.96 -15.12 -19.37
C TRP A 599 14.18 -16.51 -19.99
N VAL A 600 14.18 -17.58 -19.17
CA VAL A 600 14.30 -18.96 -19.66
C VAL A 600 13.11 -19.33 -20.55
N LEU A 601 11.89 -19.01 -20.11
CA LEU A 601 10.67 -19.26 -20.89
C LEU A 601 10.69 -18.53 -22.22
N ASP A 602 11.08 -17.25 -22.24
CA ASP A 602 11.23 -16.48 -23.48
C ASP A 602 12.22 -17.16 -24.44
N ARG A 603 13.37 -17.63 -23.94
CA ARG A 603 14.38 -18.33 -24.75
C ARG A 603 13.88 -19.68 -25.29
N ILE A 604 13.14 -20.45 -24.50
CA ILE A 604 12.55 -21.72 -24.94
C ILE A 604 11.43 -21.49 -25.95
N VAL A 605 10.55 -20.52 -25.71
CA VAL A 605 9.42 -20.21 -26.58
C VAL A 605 9.91 -19.62 -27.90
N LEU A 606 10.81 -18.64 -27.87
CA LEU A 606 11.41 -18.07 -29.07
C LEU A 606 12.22 -19.10 -29.86
N SER A 607 12.96 -20.01 -29.19
CA SER A 607 13.68 -21.07 -29.91
C SER A 607 12.75 -22.10 -30.56
N ARG A 608 11.59 -22.39 -29.95
CA ARG A 608 10.56 -23.27 -30.56
C ARG A 608 9.85 -22.61 -31.74
N PHE A 609 9.55 -21.31 -31.68
CA PHE A 609 8.97 -20.59 -32.81
C PHE A 609 9.98 -20.33 -33.94
N ALA A 610 11.24 -20.04 -33.62
CA ALA A 610 12.30 -19.93 -34.60
C ALA A 610 12.56 -21.27 -35.32
N LYS A 611 12.50 -22.40 -34.59
CA LYS A 611 12.58 -23.74 -35.21
C LYS A 611 11.36 -24.02 -36.09
N ARG A 612 10.14 -23.73 -35.63
CA ARG A 612 8.91 -23.91 -36.45
C ARG A 612 8.89 -23.07 -37.72
N ALA A 613 9.40 -21.83 -37.66
CA ALA A 613 9.52 -20.95 -38.82
C ALA A 613 10.69 -21.30 -39.75
N ALA A 614 11.64 -22.13 -39.31
CA ALA A 614 12.71 -22.67 -40.13
C ALA A 614 12.37 -24.04 -40.74
N THR A 615 11.38 -24.75 -40.19
CA THR A 615 10.85 -26.03 -40.70
C THR A 615 9.57 -25.91 -41.51
N ALA A 616 8.98 -24.71 -41.59
CA ALA A 616 7.86 -24.36 -42.47
C ALA A 616 8.40 -23.45 -43.57
#